data_AF-A0A1G6MLP4-F1
#
_entry.id   AF-A0A1G6MLP4-F1
#
_cell.length_a   1.000
_cell.length_b   1.000
_cell.length_c   1.000
_cell.angle_alpha   90.00
_cell.angle_beta   90.00
_cell.angle_gamma   90.00
#
_symmetry.space_group_name_H-M   'P 1'
#
loop_
_entity.id
_entity.type
_entity.pdbx_description
1 polymer ?
#
loop_
_entity_poly.entity_id
_entity_poly.type
_entity_poly.pdbx_seq_one_letter_code
_entity_poly.pdbx_strand_id
1 'polypeptide(L)'
;MLAVDETRHYKIIEKFKEGVYEYLPTSTFDNVPNLFKKLKNQNSDFSDEQNLLDVYSKAIKIEIDSRDLYKQKSLESDNENEKNILQLISKEEDKHRIILENLMEFIRKGQEWVESAEFSHIEEQLRKE
;
A
#
# COMPACT_ATOMS: atom_id res chain seq x y z
N MET A 1 -8.30 6.55 -0.21
CA MET A 1 -7.11 6.49 -1.07
C MET A 1 -7.12 5.12 -1.72
N LEU A 2 -6.45 4.10 -1.18
CA LEU A 2 -6.44 2.72 -1.70
C LEU A 2 -7.85 2.14 -1.95
N ALA A 3 -8.71 2.04 -0.94
CA ALA A 3 -10.07 1.48 -1.11
C ALA A 3 -10.95 2.24 -2.13
N VAL A 4 -10.69 3.54 -2.33
CA VAL A 4 -11.39 4.36 -3.34
C VAL A 4 -10.89 4.00 -4.73
N ASP A 5 -9.58 3.79 -4.88
CA ASP A 5 -8.97 3.36 -6.14
C ASP A 5 -9.38 1.93 -6.50
N GLU A 6 -9.45 0.99 -5.54
CA GLU A 6 -9.95 -0.36 -5.79
C GLU A 6 -11.40 -0.39 -6.27
N THR A 7 -12.25 0.45 -5.67
CA THR A 7 -13.63 0.61 -6.11
C THR A 7 -13.69 1.16 -7.55
N ARG A 8 -12.75 2.03 -7.92
CA ARG A 8 -12.65 2.57 -9.28
C ARG A 8 -12.15 1.50 -10.25
N HIS A 9 -11.13 0.73 -9.90
CA HIS A 9 -10.65 -0.40 -10.71
C HIS A 9 -11.80 -1.35 -11.04
N TYR A 10 -12.57 -1.75 -10.03
CA TYR A 10 -13.76 -2.57 -10.22
C TYR A 10 -14.74 -1.98 -11.24
N LYS A 11 -15.08 -0.70 -11.12
CA LYS A 11 -16.01 -0.02 -12.06
C LYS A 11 -15.48 0.03 -13.49
N ILE A 12 -14.17 0.24 -13.67
CA ILE A 12 -13.56 0.24 -15.00
C ILE A 12 -13.69 -1.16 -15.63
N ILE A 13 -13.37 -2.21 -14.88
CA ILE A 13 -13.47 -3.59 -15.35
C ILE A 13 -14.94 -4.03 -15.56
N GLU A 14 -15.87 -3.55 -14.75
CA GLU A 14 -17.31 -3.80 -14.92
C GLU A 14 -17.80 -3.29 -16.28
N LYS A 15 -17.39 -2.07 -16.66
CA LYS A 15 -17.71 -1.47 -17.96
C LYS A 15 -17.15 -2.26 -19.16
N PHE A 16 -16.10 -3.06 -18.98
CA PHE A 16 -15.59 -3.90 -20.07
C PHE A 16 -16.62 -4.94 -20.51
N LYS A 17 -17.48 -5.41 -19.60
CA LYS A 17 -18.57 -6.34 -19.93
C LYS A 17 -19.61 -5.71 -20.86
N GLU A 18 -19.72 -4.39 -20.83
CA GLU A 18 -20.60 -3.59 -21.70
C GLU A 18 -19.90 -3.16 -23.00
N GLY A 19 -18.63 -3.55 -23.20
CA GLY A 19 -17.81 -3.15 -24.35
C GLY A 19 -17.30 -1.70 -24.28
N VAL A 20 -17.37 -1.07 -23.10
CA VAL A 20 -16.91 0.31 -22.87
C VAL A 20 -15.51 0.29 -22.28
N TYR A 21 -14.53 0.76 -23.05
CA TYR A 21 -13.12 0.80 -22.67
C TYR A 21 -12.71 2.25 -22.38
N GLU A 22 -13.12 2.76 -21.22
CA GLU A 22 -12.85 4.13 -20.77
C GLU A 22 -12.01 4.12 -19.49
N TYR A 23 -10.90 4.85 -19.50
CA TYR A 23 -10.10 5.06 -18.30
C TYR A 23 -10.59 6.27 -17.50
N LEU A 24 -10.76 6.08 -16.20
CA LEU A 24 -11.06 7.16 -15.26
C LEU A 24 -9.78 7.52 -14.48
N PRO A 25 -9.17 8.70 -14.71
CA PRO A 25 -7.96 9.10 -13.99
C PRO A 25 -8.26 9.44 -12.53
N THR A 26 -7.26 9.27 -11.66
CA THR A 26 -7.33 9.58 -10.24
C THR A 26 -6.11 10.37 -9.78
N SER A 27 -6.32 11.27 -8.82
CA SER A 27 -5.29 12.08 -8.13
C SER A 27 -5.15 11.68 -6.66
N THR A 28 -5.63 10.49 -6.28
CA THR A 28 -5.56 9.96 -4.91
C THR A 28 -4.15 9.94 -4.35
N PHE A 29 -3.14 9.73 -5.21
CA PHE A 29 -1.72 9.77 -4.84
C PHE A 29 -1.24 11.11 -4.30
N ASP A 30 -1.87 12.23 -4.66
CA ASP A 30 -1.45 13.56 -4.22
C ASP A 30 -1.63 13.75 -2.70
N ASN A 31 -2.47 12.91 -2.07
CA ASN A 31 -2.76 12.95 -0.65
C ASN A 31 -1.85 12.04 0.20
N VAL A 32 -0.97 11.25 -0.42
CA VAL A 32 -0.05 10.33 0.28
C VAL A 32 0.87 11.08 1.27
N PRO A 33 1.50 12.22 0.93
CA PRO A 33 2.37 12.93 1.87
C PRO A 33 1.61 13.41 3.12
N ASN A 34 0.34 13.79 2.97
CA ASN A 34 -0.50 14.23 4.08
C ASN A 34 -0.84 13.08 5.03
N LEU A 35 -0.98 11.85 4.51
CA LEU A 35 -1.17 10.64 5.33
C LEU A 35 0.03 10.40 6.24
N PHE A 36 1.25 10.38 5.69
CA PHE A 36 2.47 10.17 6.47
C PHE A 36 2.70 11.28 7.50
N LYS A 37 2.44 12.55 7.14
CA LYS A 37 2.53 13.68 8.08
C LYS A 37 1.56 13.51 9.26
N LYS A 38 0.33 13.05 8.99
CA LYS A 38 -0.66 12.77 10.02
C LYS A 38 -0.21 11.63 10.94
N LEU A 39 0.25 10.52 10.37
CA LEU A 39 0.76 9.37 11.13
C LEU A 39 1.95 9.73 12.01
N LYS A 40 2.87 10.57 11.53
CA LYS A 40 4.01 11.06 12.33
C LYS A 40 3.59 11.94 13.51
N ASN A 41 2.55 12.76 13.34
CA ASN A 41 2.11 13.71 14.37
C ASN A 41 1.22 13.05 15.44
N GLN A 42 0.62 11.90 15.12
CA GLN A 42 -0.07 11.07 16.08
C GLN A 42 0.97 10.14 16.70
N ASN A 43 1.41 10.41 17.95
CA ASN A 43 2.15 9.43 18.77
C ASN A 43 1.22 8.24 19.06
N SER A 44 0.96 7.45 18.02
CA SER A 44 0.05 6.31 18.07
C SER A 44 0.79 5.22 18.81
N ASP A 45 0.21 4.77 19.92
CA ASP A 45 0.70 3.60 20.62
C ASP A 45 0.47 2.39 19.71
N PHE A 46 1.56 1.73 19.32
CA PHE A 46 1.53 0.67 18.32
C PHE A 46 1.60 -0.72 18.94
N SER A 47 1.39 -0.84 20.26
CA SER A 47 1.55 -2.08 21.06
C SER A 47 0.92 -3.39 20.53
N ASP A 48 -0.05 -3.34 19.60
CA ASP A 48 -0.65 -4.51 18.90
C ASP A 48 -0.05 -4.74 17.48
N GLU A 49 1.26 -4.54 17.33
CA GLU A 49 1.94 -4.36 16.05
C GLU A 49 2.22 -5.60 15.20
N GLN A 50 2.43 -6.77 15.81
CA GLN A 50 2.77 -7.97 15.03
C GLN A 50 1.63 -8.34 14.06
N ASN A 51 0.38 -8.19 14.51
CA ASN A 51 -0.79 -8.43 13.67
C ASN A 51 -0.87 -7.41 12.51
N LEU A 52 -0.44 -6.17 12.75
CA LEU A 52 -0.49 -5.10 11.76
C LEU A 52 0.56 -5.29 10.65
N LEU A 53 1.78 -5.73 10.98
CA LEU A 53 2.81 -6.07 9.99
C LEU A 53 2.36 -7.25 9.10
N ASP A 54 1.74 -8.27 9.68
CA ASP A 54 1.15 -9.39 8.94
C ASP A 54 0.04 -8.94 7.98
N VAL A 55 -0.82 -8.01 8.41
CA VAL A 55 -1.87 -7.42 7.57
C VAL A 55 -1.26 -6.65 6.40
N TYR A 56 -0.25 -5.82 6.63
CA TYR A 56 0.43 -5.08 5.55
C TYR A 56 1.15 -6.02 4.58
N SER A 57 1.83 -7.05 5.08
CA SER A 57 2.48 -8.06 4.25
C SER A 57 1.48 -8.78 3.33
N LYS A 58 0.30 -9.15 3.85
CA LYS A 58 -0.78 -9.72 3.05
C LYS A 58 -1.33 -8.73 2.02
N ALA A 59 -1.53 -7.47 2.39
CA ALA A 59 -1.99 -6.43 1.48
C ALA A 59 -0.98 -6.22 0.32
N ILE A 60 0.31 -6.10 0.61
CA ILE A 60 1.39 -6.00 -0.39
C ILE A 60 1.34 -7.17 -1.36
N LYS A 61 1.13 -8.40 -0.86
CA LYS A 61 1.01 -9.58 -1.71
C LYS A 61 -0.21 -9.48 -2.64
N ILE A 62 -1.35 -9.04 -2.13
CA ILE A 62 -2.56 -8.83 -2.95
C ILE A 62 -2.31 -7.80 -4.06
N GLU A 63 -1.60 -6.71 -3.77
CA GLU A 63 -1.23 -5.71 -4.79
C GLU A 63 -0.32 -6.31 -5.88
N ILE A 64 0.67 -7.13 -5.50
CA ILE A 64 1.56 -7.81 -6.44
C ILE A 64 0.76 -8.77 -7.33
N ASP A 65 -0.09 -9.60 -6.73
CA ASP A 65 -0.90 -10.59 -7.45
C ASP A 65 -1.87 -9.87 -8.41
N SER A 66 -2.46 -8.74 -7.99
CA SER A 66 -3.37 -7.93 -8.82
C SER A 66 -2.64 -7.25 -9.97
N ARG A 67 -1.47 -6.65 -9.71
CA ARG A 67 -0.60 -6.06 -10.74
C ARG A 67 -0.27 -7.08 -11.83
N ASP A 68 0.14 -8.27 -11.41
CA ASP A 68 0.59 -9.33 -12.32
C ASP A 68 -0.60 -9.89 -13.12
N LEU A 69 -1.77 -10.04 -12.48
CA LEU A 69 -3.01 -10.41 -13.14
C LEU A 69 -3.37 -9.42 -14.26
N TYR A 70 -3.43 -8.11 -13.97
CA TYR A 70 -3.76 -7.11 -14.99
C TYR A 70 -2.73 -7.06 -16.11
N LYS A 71 -1.44 -7.21 -15.77
CA LYS A 71 -0.37 -7.28 -16.77
C LYS A 71 -0.54 -8.50 -17.69
N GLN A 72 -0.81 -9.68 -17.14
CA GLN A 72 -1.07 -10.88 -17.93
C GLN A 72 -2.30 -10.71 -18.81
N LYS A 73 -3.42 -10.22 -18.25
CA LYS A 73 -4.64 -9.96 -19.03
C LYS A 73 -4.44 -8.96 -20.16
N SER A 74 -3.57 -7.96 -19.96
CA SER A 74 -3.21 -7.02 -21.03
C SER A 74 -2.45 -7.68 -22.19
N LEU A 75 -1.71 -8.75 -21.94
CA LEU A 75 -1.00 -9.52 -22.96
C LEU A 75 -1.93 -10.49 -23.71
N GLU A 76 -3.01 -10.92 -23.06
CA GLU A 76 -4.02 -11.83 -23.62
C GLU A 76 -5.11 -11.10 -24.42
N SER A 77 -5.26 -9.78 -24.24
CA SER A 77 -6.30 -9.01 -24.94
C SER A 77 -5.89 -8.61 -26.36
N ASP A 78 -6.77 -8.90 -27.33
CA ASP A 78 -6.66 -8.46 -28.73
C ASP A 78 -7.13 -7.01 -28.93
N ASN A 79 -7.74 -6.38 -27.91
CA ASN A 79 -8.24 -5.01 -27.98
C ASN A 79 -7.20 -4.04 -27.40
N GLU A 80 -6.65 -3.18 -28.26
CA GLU A 80 -5.61 -2.22 -27.88
C GLU A 80 -6.09 -1.23 -26.79
N ASN A 81 -7.37 -0.85 -26.74
CA ASN A 81 -7.89 0.03 -25.68
C ASN A 81 -7.95 -0.69 -24.33
N GLU A 82 -8.44 -1.93 -24.33
CA GLU A 82 -8.49 -2.77 -23.12
C GLU A 82 -7.09 -3.00 -22.56
N LYS A 83 -6.16 -3.39 -23.42
CA LYS A 83 -4.74 -3.59 -23.09
C LYS A 83 -4.11 -2.35 -22.47
N ASN A 84 -4.33 -1.18 -23.05
CA ASN A 84 -3.82 0.08 -22.49
C ASN A 84 -4.39 0.36 -21.10
N ILE A 85 -5.69 0.15 -20.89
CA ILE A 85 -6.32 0.36 -19.58
C ILE A 85 -5.79 -0.62 -18.54
N LEU A 86 -5.69 -1.91 -18.88
CA LEU A 86 -5.15 -2.93 -17.98
C LEU A 86 -3.69 -2.64 -17.59
N GLN A 87 -2.88 -2.12 -18.52
CA GLN A 87 -1.52 -1.66 -18.22
C GLN A 87 -1.49 -0.44 -17.30
N LEU A 88 -2.45 0.48 -17.43
CA LEU A 88 -2.56 1.63 -16.54
C LEU A 88 -2.93 1.18 -15.12
N ILE A 89 -3.94 0.33 -14.98
CA ILE A 89 -4.35 -0.22 -13.66
C ILE A 89 -3.19 -0.98 -13.03
N SER A 90 -2.47 -1.82 -13.78
CA SER A 90 -1.28 -2.52 -13.29
C SER A 90 -0.22 -1.56 -12.73
N LYS A 91 -0.02 -0.40 -13.36
CA LYS A 91 0.90 0.64 -12.84
C LYS A 91 0.36 1.32 -11.58
N GLU A 92 -0.96 1.39 -11.40
CA GLU A 92 -1.57 1.92 -10.18
C GLU A 92 -1.36 0.95 -9.01
N GLU A 93 -1.54 -0.36 -9.20
CA GLU A 93 -1.26 -1.36 -8.17
C GLU A 93 0.21 -1.37 -7.72
N ASP A 94 1.15 -1.14 -8.63
CA ASP A 94 2.56 -1.04 -8.23
C ASP A 94 2.82 0.19 -7.33
N LYS A 95 2.11 1.30 -7.55
CA LYS A 95 2.18 2.45 -6.65
C LYS A 95 1.49 2.17 -5.31
N HIS A 96 0.38 1.44 -5.30
CA HIS A 96 -0.27 0.98 -4.07
C HIS A 96 0.67 0.13 -3.22
N ARG A 97 1.35 -0.84 -3.85
CA ARG A 97 2.41 -1.65 -3.24
C ARG A 97 3.49 -0.79 -2.58
N ILE A 98 4.03 0.19 -3.30
CA ILE A 98 5.07 1.10 -2.78
C ILE A 98 4.59 1.88 -1.55
N ILE A 99 3.33 2.32 -1.53
CA ILE A 99 2.76 3.02 -0.36
C ILE A 99 2.69 2.08 0.84
N LEU A 100 2.21 0.85 0.65
CA LEU A 100 2.09 -0.14 1.72
C LEU A 100 3.45 -0.57 2.25
N GLU A 101 4.46 -0.74 1.38
CA GLU A 101 5.85 -1.03 1.76
C GLU A 101 6.42 0.10 2.63
N ASN A 102 6.27 1.35 2.20
CA ASN A 102 6.73 2.52 2.96
C ASN A 102 6.03 2.63 4.33
N LEU A 103 4.74 2.27 4.39
CA LEU A 103 3.99 2.27 5.65
C LEU A 103 4.43 1.16 6.59
N MET A 104 4.67 -0.05 6.06
CA MET A 104 5.22 -1.17 6.82
C MET A 104 6.62 -0.84 7.37
N GLU A 105 7.49 -0.24 6.55
CA GLU A 105 8.81 0.22 7.00
C GLU A 105 8.73 1.32 8.06
N PHE A 106 7.77 2.24 7.95
CA PHE A 106 7.57 3.31 8.94
C PHE A 106 7.21 2.73 10.31
N ILE A 107 6.30 1.76 10.34
CA ILE A 107 5.89 1.07 11.58
C ILE A 107 7.07 0.29 12.16
N ARG A 108 7.77 -0.49 11.34
CA ARG A 108 8.94 -1.27 11.79
C ARG A 108 10.02 -0.40 12.43
N LYS A 109 10.33 0.76 11.81
CA LYS A 109 11.30 1.71 12.37
C LYS A 109 10.79 2.36 13.66
N GLY A 110 9.48 2.56 13.79
CA GLY A 110 8.85 2.96 15.05
C GLY A 110 9.16 1.97 16.17
N GLN A 111 9.00 0.66 15.92
CA GLN A 111 9.34 -0.39 16.89
C GLN A 111 10.82 -0.37 17.28
N GLU A 112 11.73 -0.32 16.30
CA GLU A 112 13.18 -0.32 16.55
C GLU A 112 13.62 0.87 17.43
N TRP A 113 12.95 2.03 17.31
CA TRP A 113 13.19 3.21 18.14
C TRP A 113 12.62 3.09 19.56
N VAL A 114 11.46 2.44 19.73
CA VAL A 114 10.86 2.22 21.06
C VAL A 114 11.67 1.17 21.83
N GLU A 115 12.03 0.05 21.20
CA GLU A 115 12.85 -0.99 21.82
C GLU A 115 14.20 -0.44 22.28
N SER A 116 14.90 0.32 21.42
CA SER A 116 16.20 0.93 21.79
C SER A 116 16.09 1.98 22.91
N ALA A 117 14.98 2.71 23.01
CA ALA A 117 14.73 3.62 24.13
C ALA A 117 14.51 2.87 25.45
N GLU A 118 13.86 1.71 25.44
CA GLU A 118 13.72 0.86 26.63
C GLU A 118 15.06 0.23 27.06
N PHE A 119 15.90 -0.20 26.11
CA PHE A 119 17.24 -0.72 26.44
C PHE A 119 18.22 0.36 26.95
N SER A 120 18.02 1.63 26.59
CA SER A 120 18.84 2.74 27.10
C SER A 120 18.69 2.97 28.62
N HIS A 121 17.56 2.54 29.21
CA HIS A 121 17.32 2.65 30.65
C HIS A 121 17.80 1.43 31.46
N ILE A 122 18.10 0.30 30.80
CA ILE A 122 18.61 -0.91 31.48
C ILE A 122 20.09 -0.74 31.82
N GLU A 123 20.88 -0.08 30.97
CA GLU A 123 22.30 0.20 31.27
C GLU A 123 22.50 1.15 32.47
N GLU A 124 21.53 2.03 32.77
CA GLU A 124 21.60 2.91 33.93
C GLU A 124 21.22 2.19 35.24
N GLN A 125 20.43 1.11 35.17
CA GLN A 125 20.10 0.27 36.33
C GLN A 125 21.22 -0.72 36.67
N LEU A 126 21.99 -1.20 35.69
CA LEU A 126 23.12 -2.14 35.90
C LEU A 126 24.43 -1.46 36.35
N ARG A 127 24.46 -0.13 36.47
CA ARG A 127 25.62 0.65 36.95
C ARG A 127 25.50 1.07 38.43
N LYS A 128 24.50 0.55 39.16
CA LYS A 128 24.27 0.84 40.59
C LYS A 128 24.35 -0.41 41.49
N GLU A 129 25.17 -1.40 41.12
CA GLU A 129 25.61 -2.46 42.03
C GLU A 129 27.14 -2.41 42.23
#